data_AF-A0A7X7RRW4-F1
#
_entry.id   AF-A0A7X7RRW4-F1
#
_cell.length_a   1.000
_cell.length_b   1.000
_cell.length_c   1.000
_cell.angle_alpha   90.00
_cell.angle_beta   90.00
_cell.angle_gamma   90.00
#
_symmetry.space_group_name_H-M   'P 1'
#
loop_
_entity.id
_entity.type
_entity.pdbx_description
1 polymer ?
#
loop_
_entity_poly.entity_id
_entity_poly.type
_entity_poly.pdbx_seq_one_letter_code
_entity_poly.pdbx_strand_id
1 'polypeptide(L)'
;MKKALALLLPLTLLVSAASCSSKSSSSKSSAVSEAETTAEADKPTEDNKTDEDSIFKFKYQKYASMSPEEIVGELTLEQKADQMVQPAIYNITEEDMKANDYGSILSTMGSINAAGWRQTVDSFQKAAVESEAGIPYIYGQDDVHGVNYCVDAVYFPHNIGQGAANDEDLAYQVGLITADEAKLCHMMWNFSPCVAQSVDPRWGRTYESYGSDLDTITKLSTAYTKGLIDGGLVACTKHYFGDGNVVYGTGEQGETKMLIDRGDAQLSDDEIEELLKVYQAQIDAGVQTIMISHSSLNGVKMHENKEYIMKLKDEMGFEGFIVSDWGSVQHTSGATYKEQVINSVNA
;
A
#
# COMPACT_ATOMS: atom_id res chain seq x y z
N MET A 1 46.83 -9.67 -47.04
CA MET A 1 47.19 -8.39 -46.38
C MET A 1 46.87 -8.55 -44.89
N LYS A 2 47.85 -8.95 -44.06
CA LYS A 2 48.42 -8.15 -42.94
C LYS A 2 47.34 -7.37 -42.16
N LYS A 3 46.83 -7.87 -41.03
CA LYS A 3 47.35 -7.85 -39.63
C LYS A 3 46.90 -6.60 -38.84
N ALA A 4 46.38 -6.87 -37.62
CA ALA A 4 46.59 -6.12 -36.37
C ALA A 4 45.86 -4.77 -36.22
N LEU A 5 45.50 -4.24 -35.05
CA LEU A 5 45.63 -4.57 -33.62
C LEU A 5 44.64 -3.62 -32.88
N ALA A 6 43.88 -4.09 -31.88
CA ALA A 6 43.98 -3.76 -30.44
C ALA A 6 43.88 -2.29 -29.97
N LEU A 7 42.99 -2.12 -28.97
CA LEU A 7 43.09 -1.37 -27.71
C LEU A 7 43.95 -0.10 -27.66
N LEU A 8 43.37 0.97 -27.10
CA LEU A 8 44.02 1.83 -26.10
C LEU A 8 42.99 2.76 -25.42
N LEU A 9 42.72 2.49 -24.14
CA LEU A 9 42.46 3.53 -23.13
C LEU A 9 43.83 3.90 -22.53
N PRO A 10 44.08 5.17 -22.19
CA PRO A 10 44.27 5.45 -20.76
C PRO A 10 43.80 6.84 -20.28
N LEU A 11 43.18 6.79 -19.09
CA LEU A 11 43.30 7.65 -17.91
C LEU A 11 44.14 8.94 -17.98
N THR A 12 43.55 10.07 -17.55
CA THR A 12 44.22 11.09 -16.71
C THR A 12 43.24 11.77 -15.75
N LEU A 13 43.62 11.80 -14.46
CA LEU A 13 43.06 12.56 -13.34
C LEU A 13 43.56 14.02 -13.35
N LEU A 14 42.77 14.95 -12.78
CA LEU A 14 43.07 15.82 -11.60
C LEU A 14 42.45 17.23 -11.68
N VAL A 15 41.52 17.46 -10.72
CA VAL A 15 41.42 18.56 -9.73
C VAL A 15 41.43 20.02 -10.18
N SER A 16 40.36 20.74 -9.82
CA SER A 16 40.50 22.00 -9.04
C SER A 16 39.28 22.25 -8.16
N ALA A 17 39.58 22.58 -6.90
CA ALA A 17 38.65 23.03 -5.88
C ALA A 17 38.84 24.55 -5.65
N ALA A 18 37.76 25.26 -5.42
CA ALA A 18 37.68 26.58 -4.76
C ALA A 18 36.18 26.91 -4.60
N SER A 19 35.67 27.63 -3.61
CA SER A 19 36.06 27.99 -2.24
C SER A 19 34.82 28.67 -1.63
N CYS A 20 34.79 28.78 -0.31
CA CYS A 20 33.67 29.23 0.52
C CYS A 20 33.22 30.70 0.36
N SER A 21 31.98 30.92 0.81
CA SER A 21 31.52 32.00 1.72
C SER A 21 31.39 33.44 1.22
N SER A 22 30.17 34.00 1.33
CA SER A 22 29.91 35.11 2.28
C SER A 22 28.41 35.39 2.47
N LYS A 23 28.00 35.46 3.74
CA LYS A 23 26.75 36.07 4.23
C LYS A 23 26.69 37.56 3.88
N SER A 24 25.49 38.09 3.65
CA SER A 24 25.17 39.47 4.04
C SER A 24 23.81 39.54 4.74
N SER A 25 23.84 40.18 5.90
CA SER A 25 22.72 40.57 6.73
C SER A 25 22.11 41.87 6.22
N SER A 26 20.80 42.04 6.37
CA SER A 26 20.26 43.39 6.60
C SER A 26 19.19 43.36 7.69
N SER A 27 19.40 44.27 8.63
CA SER A 27 18.65 44.55 9.85
C SER A 27 17.54 45.57 9.59
N LYS A 28 16.39 45.41 10.24
CA LYS A 28 15.55 46.51 10.80
C LYS A 28 14.86 45.95 12.05
N SER A 29 15.28 46.35 13.25
CA SER A 29 14.74 47.47 14.03
C SER A 29 13.25 47.33 14.32
N SER A 30 12.89 47.12 15.60
CA SER A 30 12.05 48.05 16.38
C SER A 30 11.97 47.55 17.83
N ALA A 31 12.44 48.37 18.77
CA ALA A 31 12.14 48.23 20.18
C ALA A 31 10.73 48.77 20.46
N VAL A 32 9.95 48.08 21.28
CA VAL A 32 8.70 48.60 21.82
C VAL A 32 8.72 48.37 23.34
N SER A 33 8.51 49.46 24.05
CA SER A 33 8.47 49.60 25.50
C SER A 33 7.21 48.99 26.10
N GLU A 34 7.39 48.31 27.22
CA GLU A 34 6.34 47.87 28.15
C GLU A 34 5.69 49.09 28.83
N ALA A 35 4.36 49.08 28.87
CA ALA A 35 3.58 49.87 29.81
C ALA A 35 2.38 49.01 30.25
N GLU A 36 2.37 48.65 31.52
CA GLU A 36 1.25 48.03 32.22
C GLU A 36 0.12 49.04 32.41
N THR A 37 -1.12 48.62 32.17
CA THR A 37 -2.30 49.22 32.79
C THR A 37 -3.35 48.15 33.08
N THR A 38 -3.76 48.12 34.33
CA THR A 38 -4.76 47.26 34.98
C THR A 38 -6.19 47.75 34.79
N ALA A 39 -7.14 46.83 34.56
CA ALA A 39 -8.57 46.83 34.90
C ALA A 39 -9.22 45.67 34.10
N GLU A 40 -10.26 44.92 34.50
CA GLU A 40 -11.25 44.99 35.56
C GLU A 40 -11.87 43.58 35.68
N ALA A 41 -12.50 43.26 36.80
CA ALA A 41 -13.10 41.96 37.08
C ALA A 41 -14.42 41.74 36.32
N ASP A 42 -14.59 40.57 35.68
CA ASP A 42 -15.87 40.13 35.13
C ASP A 42 -16.41 38.90 35.84
N LYS A 43 -17.73 38.85 36.00
CA LYS A 43 -18.50 37.83 36.75
C LYS A 43 -18.82 36.61 35.87
N PRO A 44 -19.10 35.44 36.48
CA PRO A 44 -19.09 34.17 35.76
C PRO A 44 -20.39 33.93 34.99
N THR A 45 -20.28 33.57 33.72
CA THR A 45 -21.33 32.89 32.97
C THR A 45 -21.18 31.38 33.11
N GLU A 46 -22.21 30.75 33.65
CA GLU A 46 -22.43 29.31 33.60
C GLU A 46 -22.68 28.88 32.14
N ASP A 47 -21.82 28.01 31.63
CA ASP A 47 -22.17 27.02 30.60
C ASP A 47 -21.29 25.79 30.86
N ASN A 48 -21.71 24.97 31.84
CA ASN A 48 -21.13 23.64 32.07
C ASN A 48 -21.73 22.66 31.06
N LYS A 49 -21.22 22.69 29.83
CA LYS A 49 -20.99 21.44 29.09
C LYS A 49 -19.55 21.06 29.41
N THR A 50 -19.37 19.99 30.17
CA THR A 50 -18.06 19.37 30.28
C THR A 50 -17.68 18.87 28.90
N ASP A 51 -16.85 19.63 28.19
CA ASP A 51 -16.18 19.21 26.96
C ASP A 51 -15.31 17.99 27.30
N GLU A 52 -15.87 16.78 27.20
CA GLU A 52 -15.07 15.55 27.26
C GLU A 52 -14.00 15.55 26.15
N ASP A 53 -14.24 16.26 25.04
CA ASP A 53 -13.28 16.52 23.97
C ASP A 53 -12.10 17.41 24.39
N SER A 54 -12.21 18.20 25.47
CA SER A 54 -11.12 19.07 25.96
C SER A 54 -9.97 18.32 26.64
N ILE A 55 -10.17 17.03 26.94
CA ILE A 55 -9.18 16.17 27.61
C ILE A 55 -8.12 15.68 26.61
N PHE A 56 -8.48 15.58 25.32
CA PHE A 56 -7.61 15.02 24.30
C PHE A 56 -6.92 16.11 23.48
N LYS A 57 -5.59 15.97 23.30
CA LYS A 57 -4.82 16.84 22.40
C LYS A 57 -5.16 16.56 20.93
N PHE A 58 -5.52 15.32 20.62
CA PHE A 58 -5.97 14.90 19.30
C PHE A 58 -7.16 13.96 19.44
N LYS A 59 -8.16 14.09 18.55
CA LYS A 59 -9.40 13.29 18.59
C LYS A 59 -9.15 11.78 18.61
N TYR A 60 -8.16 11.28 17.87
CA TYR A 60 -7.86 9.84 17.85
C TYR A 60 -7.54 9.25 19.23
N GLN A 61 -7.13 10.06 20.20
CA GLN A 61 -6.80 9.58 21.54
C GLN A 61 -8.02 9.00 22.26
N LYS A 62 -9.23 9.42 21.90
CA LYS A 62 -10.47 8.84 22.43
C LYS A 62 -10.66 7.38 21.98
N TYR A 63 -10.15 7.01 20.81
CA TYR A 63 -10.26 5.67 20.24
C TYR A 63 -9.29 4.66 20.87
N ALA A 64 -8.26 5.12 21.59
CA ALA A 64 -7.19 4.25 22.08
C ALA A 64 -7.64 3.15 23.06
N SER A 65 -8.79 3.34 23.72
CA SER A 65 -9.39 2.36 24.64
C SER A 65 -10.63 1.65 24.07
N MET A 66 -11.00 1.95 22.83
CA MET A 66 -12.23 1.44 22.20
C MET A 66 -11.93 0.20 21.35
N SER A 67 -12.91 -0.70 21.24
CA SER A 67 -12.89 -1.77 20.24
C SER A 67 -13.13 -1.21 18.82
N PRO A 68 -12.75 -1.93 17.75
CA PRO A 68 -13.09 -1.54 16.38
C PRO A 68 -14.60 -1.30 16.18
N GLU A 69 -15.45 -2.14 16.77
CA GLU A 69 -16.92 -2.00 16.69
C GLU A 69 -17.41 -0.73 17.38
N GLU A 70 -16.82 -0.37 18.51
CA GLU A 70 -17.14 0.88 19.22
C GLU A 70 -16.71 2.09 18.38
N ILE A 71 -15.51 2.06 17.78
CA ILE A 71 -15.02 3.14 16.91
C ILE A 71 -15.96 3.31 15.71
N VAL A 72 -16.30 2.22 15.03
CA VAL A 72 -17.26 2.22 13.92
C VAL A 72 -18.63 2.69 14.40
N GLY A 73 -19.04 2.36 15.62
CA GLY A 73 -20.30 2.83 16.22
C GLY A 73 -20.43 4.35 16.29
N GLU A 74 -19.32 5.06 16.50
CA GLU A 74 -19.27 6.53 16.59
C GLU A 74 -19.30 7.25 15.23
N LEU A 75 -18.98 6.55 14.14
CA LEU A 75 -18.89 7.15 12.80
C LEU A 75 -20.25 7.32 12.14
N THR A 76 -20.41 8.43 11.40
CA THR A 76 -21.52 8.61 10.46
C THR A 76 -21.44 7.56 9.34
N LEU A 77 -22.52 7.42 8.55
CA LEU A 77 -22.52 6.49 7.43
C LEU A 77 -21.49 6.91 6.37
N GLU A 78 -21.38 8.21 6.13
CA GLU A 78 -20.43 8.82 5.20
C GLU A 78 -19.00 8.52 5.65
N GLN A 79 -18.67 8.76 6.91
CA GLN A 79 -17.35 8.46 7.46
C GLN A 79 -16.99 6.97 7.36
N LYS A 80 -17.96 6.07 7.60
CA LYS A 80 -17.76 4.63 7.39
C LYS A 80 -17.42 4.31 5.93
N ALA A 81 -18.15 4.92 5.00
CA ALA A 81 -17.90 4.73 3.57
C ALA A 81 -16.53 5.29 3.17
N ASP A 82 -16.15 6.46 3.67
CA ASP A 82 -14.88 7.09 3.34
C ASP A 82 -13.65 6.35 3.92
N GLN A 83 -13.81 5.67 5.05
CA GLN A 83 -12.81 4.72 5.56
C GLN A 83 -12.56 3.54 4.60
N MET A 84 -13.52 3.23 3.72
CA MET A 84 -13.40 2.19 2.68
C MET A 84 -12.87 2.73 1.34
N VAL A 85 -12.58 4.02 1.23
CA VAL A 85 -12.05 4.64 0.00
C VAL A 85 -10.53 4.82 0.12
N GLN A 86 -9.82 4.45 -0.96
CA GLN A 86 -8.38 4.63 -1.08
C GLN A 86 -8.05 5.48 -2.33
N PRO A 87 -8.02 6.82 -2.21
CA PRO A 87 -7.56 7.68 -3.30
C PRO A 87 -6.07 7.49 -3.61
N ALA A 88 -5.68 7.71 -4.86
CA ALA A 88 -4.28 7.92 -5.20
C ALA A 88 -3.81 9.31 -4.83
N ILE A 89 -2.60 9.40 -4.28
CA ILE A 89 -1.97 10.63 -3.81
C ILE A 89 -1.96 11.78 -4.84
N TYR A 90 -1.87 11.46 -6.14
CA TYR A 90 -1.83 12.48 -7.20
C TYR A 90 -3.22 13.03 -7.59
N ASN A 91 -4.30 12.52 -7.00
CA ASN A 91 -5.68 12.95 -7.25
C ASN A 91 -6.36 13.61 -6.04
N ILE A 92 -5.64 13.82 -4.95
CA ILE A 92 -6.18 14.39 -3.70
C ILE A 92 -5.22 15.39 -3.08
N THR A 93 -5.78 16.27 -2.25
CA THR A 93 -5.05 17.24 -1.42
C THR A 93 -5.26 16.96 0.06
N GLU A 94 -4.47 17.60 0.92
CA GLU A 94 -4.69 17.54 2.38
C GLU A 94 -6.08 18.10 2.78
N GLU A 95 -6.62 19.05 2.02
CA GLU A 95 -7.98 19.57 2.23
C GLU A 95 -9.03 18.48 1.95
N ASP A 96 -8.86 17.69 0.88
CA ASP A 96 -9.75 16.57 0.56
C ASP A 96 -9.68 15.49 1.64
N MET A 97 -8.49 15.14 2.13
CA MET A 97 -8.32 14.21 3.24
C MET A 97 -9.06 14.69 4.50
N LYS A 98 -8.90 15.97 4.85
CA LYS A 98 -9.57 16.56 6.02
C LYS A 98 -11.10 16.62 5.87
N ALA A 99 -11.59 16.84 4.65
CA ALA A 99 -13.01 16.98 4.36
C ALA A 99 -13.76 15.64 4.29
N ASN A 100 -13.08 14.56 3.87
CA ASN A 100 -13.72 13.26 3.62
C ASN A 100 -13.28 12.18 4.60
N ASP A 101 -12.44 12.43 5.62
CA ASP A 101 -12.08 11.39 6.61
C ASP A 101 -11.55 10.08 5.96
N TYR A 102 -10.76 10.15 4.87
CA TYR A 102 -10.31 8.94 4.15
C TYR A 102 -9.48 8.01 5.02
N GLY A 103 -9.78 6.70 4.98
CA GLY A 103 -9.09 5.69 5.79
C GLY A 103 -7.70 5.34 5.26
N SER A 104 -7.43 5.59 3.98
CA SER A 104 -6.14 5.27 3.37
C SER A 104 -5.82 6.15 2.16
N ILE A 105 -4.56 6.13 1.72
CA ILE A 105 -4.09 6.71 0.46
C ILE A 105 -3.13 5.70 -0.18
N LEU A 106 -2.98 5.71 -1.50
CA LEU A 106 -1.97 4.90 -2.19
C LEU A 106 -1.12 5.67 -3.20
N SER A 107 -0.14 4.94 -3.75
CA SER A 107 0.62 5.26 -4.95
C SER A 107 1.81 6.19 -4.73
N THR A 108 2.33 6.76 -5.82
CA THR A 108 3.54 7.55 -5.84
C THR A 108 3.38 8.88 -6.56
N MET A 109 4.15 9.88 -6.11
CA MET A 109 4.32 11.16 -6.80
C MET A 109 5.62 11.20 -7.63
N GLY A 110 6.18 10.02 -7.92
CA GLY A 110 7.49 9.84 -8.55
C GLY A 110 8.57 9.38 -7.56
N SER A 111 9.79 9.19 -8.03
CA SER A 111 10.90 8.77 -7.18
C SER A 111 11.45 9.95 -6.37
N ILE A 112 11.09 10.01 -5.09
CA ILE A 112 11.57 11.03 -4.13
C ILE A 112 12.39 10.36 -3.03
N ASN A 113 13.23 11.12 -2.32
CA ASN A 113 13.99 10.56 -1.21
C ASN A 113 13.13 10.34 0.04
N ALA A 114 13.68 9.62 1.02
CA ALA A 114 12.97 9.30 2.27
C ALA A 114 12.46 10.54 3.02
N ALA A 115 13.17 11.68 2.95
CA ALA A 115 12.72 12.92 3.59
C ALA A 115 11.47 13.51 2.90
N GLY A 116 11.42 13.46 1.56
CA GLY A 116 10.25 13.84 0.80
C GLY A 116 9.05 12.94 1.12
N TRP A 117 9.28 11.63 1.19
CA TRP A 117 8.24 10.67 1.59
C TRP A 117 7.66 10.95 2.97
N ARG A 118 8.52 11.12 3.99
CA ARG A 118 8.05 11.48 5.34
C ARG A 118 7.23 12.77 5.34
N GLN A 119 7.70 13.80 4.63
CA GLN A 119 6.95 15.05 4.53
C GLN A 119 5.56 14.85 3.92
N THR A 120 5.46 14.06 2.85
CA THR A 120 4.18 13.74 2.19
C THR A 120 3.26 12.94 3.11
N VAL A 121 3.74 11.85 3.70
CA VAL A 121 2.91 11.03 4.59
C VAL A 121 2.49 11.83 5.82
N ASP A 122 3.39 12.60 6.43
CA ASP A 122 3.09 13.37 7.64
C ASP A 122 2.09 14.52 7.38
N SER A 123 2.10 15.13 6.18
CA SER A 123 1.14 16.20 5.86
C SER A 123 -0.29 15.67 5.78
N PHE A 124 -0.49 14.53 5.13
CA PHE A 124 -1.78 13.84 5.08
C PHE A 124 -2.15 13.23 6.43
N GLN A 125 -1.19 12.73 7.21
CA GLN A 125 -1.45 12.22 8.55
C GLN A 125 -1.99 13.31 9.45
N LYS A 126 -1.41 14.51 9.37
CA LYS A 126 -1.88 15.69 10.07
C LYS A 126 -3.30 16.06 9.64
N ALA A 127 -3.60 16.05 8.34
CA ALA A 127 -4.94 16.33 7.83
C ALA A 127 -5.99 15.32 8.34
N ALA A 128 -5.65 14.03 8.34
CA ALA A 128 -6.51 12.94 8.82
C ALA A 128 -6.80 13.05 10.33
N VAL A 129 -5.81 13.37 11.17
CA VAL A 129 -6.07 13.51 12.62
C VAL A 129 -6.77 14.81 13.01
N GLU A 130 -6.77 15.81 12.12
CA GLU A 130 -7.50 17.07 12.28
C GLU A 130 -8.91 17.07 11.66
N SER A 131 -9.30 15.97 11.00
CA SER A 131 -10.60 15.83 10.35
C SER A 131 -11.75 15.70 11.36
N GLU A 132 -12.97 15.53 10.88
CA GLU A 132 -14.13 15.39 11.76
C GLU A 132 -14.05 14.10 12.59
N ALA A 133 -13.81 12.97 11.95
CA ALA A 133 -13.59 11.69 12.61
C ALA A 133 -12.26 11.68 13.38
N GLY A 134 -11.23 12.35 12.84
CA GLY A 134 -9.90 12.39 13.44
C GLY A 134 -9.23 11.03 13.52
N ILE A 135 -9.57 10.10 12.62
CA ILE A 135 -8.99 8.74 12.55
C ILE A 135 -7.67 8.81 11.76
N PRO A 136 -6.57 8.22 12.26
CA PRO A 136 -5.34 8.10 11.48
C PRO A 136 -5.56 7.26 10.22
N TYR A 137 -5.07 7.74 9.07
CA TYR A 137 -5.08 6.97 7.83
C TYR A 137 -3.87 6.03 7.72
N ILE A 138 -3.91 5.09 6.77
CA ILE A 138 -2.76 4.25 6.40
C ILE A 138 -2.32 4.50 4.94
N TYR A 139 -1.02 4.61 4.71
CA TYR A 139 -0.44 4.80 3.37
C TYR A 139 0.01 3.47 2.76
N GLY A 140 -0.60 3.10 1.63
CA GLY A 140 -0.30 1.89 0.85
C GLY A 140 0.69 2.14 -0.29
N GLN A 141 1.65 1.24 -0.49
CA GLN A 141 2.65 1.33 -1.55
C GLN A 141 3.03 -0.03 -2.15
N ASP A 142 3.38 -0.04 -3.44
CA ASP A 142 3.96 -1.19 -4.13
C ASP A 142 5.48 -1.31 -3.91
N ASP A 143 5.90 -1.66 -2.69
CA ASP A 143 7.29 -1.96 -2.35
C ASP A 143 7.62 -3.44 -2.60
N VAL A 144 7.41 -3.86 -3.86
CA VAL A 144 7.39 -5.27 -4.30
C VAL A 144 8.77 -5.94 -4.47
N HIS A 145 9.86 -5.18 -4.39
CA HIS A 145 11.23 -5.73 -4.42
C HIS A 145 12.23 -4.79 -3.73
N GLY A 146 11.81 -4.24 -2.59
CA GLY A 146 12.43 -3.09 -1.94
C GLY A 146 11.53 -1.86 -2.04
N VAL A 147 11.97 -0.72 -1.50
CA VAL A 147 11.17 0.52 -1.47
C VAL A 147 11.29 1.26 -2.81
N ASN A 148 10.57 0.76 -3.82
CA ASN A 148 10.82 1.02 -5.25
C ASN A 148 10.65 2.48 -5.68
N TYR A 149 10.02 3.30 -4.85
CA TYR A 149 9.79 4.71 -5.14
C TYR A 149 10.58 5.64 -4.23
N CYS A 150 11.44 5.09 -3.35
CA CYS A 150 12.39 5.88 -2.59
C CYS A 150 13.75 5.92 -3.30
N VAL A 151 14.26 7.12 -3.53
CA VAL A 151 15.64 7.32 -4.01
C VAL A 151 16.62 6.76 -2.98
N ASP A 152 17.67 6.08 -3.46
CA ASP A 152 18.73 5.43 -2.67
C ASP A 152 18.28 4.24 -1.80
N ALA A 153 17.04 3.76 -1.96
CA ALA A 153 16.58 2.52 -1.35
C ALA A 153 17.24 1.29 -1.99
N VAL A 154 17.30 0.19 -1.24
CA VAL A 154 17.79 -1.09 -1.75
C VAL A 154 16.78 -1.70 -2.70
N TYR A 155 17.21 -2.04 -3.91
CA TYR A 155 16.44 -2.85 -4.86
C TYR A 155 16.94 -4.29 -4.83
N PHE A 156 16.04 -5.20 -4.52
CA PHE A 156 16.26 -6.64 -4.59
C PHE A 156 15.91 -7.17 -5.98
N PRO A 157 16.40 -8.36 -6.36
CA PRO A 157 15.85 -9.09 -7.50
C PRO A 157 14.33 -9.26 -7.33
N HIS A 158 13.58 -9.11 -8.43
CA HIS A 158 12.17 -9.48 -8.44
C HIS A 158 11.95 -10.95 -8.05
N ASN A 159 10.72 -11.29 -7.69
CA ASN A 159 10.34 -12.57 -7.10
C ASN A 159 10.82 -13.78 -7.92
N ILE A 160 10.85 -13.72 -9.25
CA ILE A 160 11.36 -14.84 -10.07
C ILE A 160 12.86 -15.13 -9.80
N GLY A 161 13.64 -14.09 -9.51
CA GLY A 161 15.04 -14.22 -9.13
C GLY A 161 15.20 -14.77 -7.70
N GLN A 162 14.32 -14.36 -6.79
CA GLN A 162 14.27 -14.92 -5.43
C GLN A 162 13.84 -16.40 -5.45
N GLY A 163 12.88 -16.74 -6.30
CA GLY A 163 12.46 -18.10 -6.61
C GLY A 163 13.61 -18.98 -7.12
N ALA A 164 14.42 -18.44 -8.04
CA ALA A 164 15.60 -19.12 -8.53
C ALA A 164 16.69 -19.33 -7.45
N ALA A 165 16.79 -18.42 -6.47
CA ALA A 165 17.67 -18.60 -5.32
C ALA A 165 17.15 -19.68 -4.34
N ASN A 166 15.82 -19.78 -4.20
CA ASN A 166 15.13 -20.79 -3.38
C ASN A 166 15.64 -20.86 -1.93
N ASP A 167 15.88 -19.69 -1.34
CA ASP A 167 16.43 -19.52 0.01
C ASP A 167 15.40 -18.79 0.90
N GLU A 168 14.84 -19.54 1.85
CA GLU A 168 13.76 -19.08 2.74
C GLU A 168 14.26 -18.02 3.74
N ASP A 169 15.45 -18.23 4.31
CA ASP A 169 16.06 -17.29 5.24
C ASP A 169 16.37 -15.96 4.53
N LEU A 170 16.83 -16.03 3.28
CA LEU A 170 17.05 -14.85 2.45
C LEU A 170 15.73 -14.11 2.18
N ALA A 171 14.65 -14.82 1.80
CA ALA A 171 13.35 -14.21 1.56
C ALA A 171 12.81 -13.48 2.80
N TYR A 172 12.95 -14.07 3.99
CA TYR A 172 12.64 -13.41 5.26
C TYR A 172 13.47 -12.14 5.48
N GLN A 173 14.79 -12.19 5.26
CA GLN A 173 15.66 -11.02 5.40
C GLN A 173 15.30 -9.89 4.42
N VAL A 174 14.92 -10.24 3.18
CA VAL A 174 14.46 -9.27 2.18
C VAL A 174 13.18 -8.57 2.66
N GLY A 175 12.23 -9.31 3.24
CA GLY A 175 11.04 -8.74 3.87
C GLY A 175 11.38 -7.78 5.01
N LEU A 176 12.27 -8.20 5.92
CA LEU A 176 12.68 -7.39 7.07
C LEU A 176 13.35 -6.08 6.65
N ILE A 177 14.28 -6.13 5.69
CA ILE A 177 14.97 -4.93 5.17
C ILE A 177 13.98 -4.01 4.46
N THR A 178 13.06 -4.56 3.67
CA THR A 178 12.02 -3.77 2.99
C THR A 178 11.16 -3.04 4.02
N ALA A 179 10.76 -3.71 5.10
CA ALA A 179 9.98 -3.09 6.17
C ALA A 179 10.74 -1.98 6.90
N ASP A 180 12.02 -2.19 7.20
CA ASP A 180 12.86 -1.18 7.84
C ASP A 180 13.01 0.08 6.97
N GLU A 181 13.23 -0.06 5.67
CA GLU A 181 13.34 1.08 4.76
C GLU A 181 11.99 1.80 4.53
N ALA A 182 10.89 1.05 4.44
CA ALA A 182 9.55 1.62 4.27
C ALA A 182 9.13 2.47 5.48
N LYS A 183 9.44 2.02 6.70
CA LYS A 183 9.24 2.80 7.93
C LYS A 183 10.04 4.10 7.94
N LEU A 184 11.23 4.16 7.32
CA LEU A 184 11.98 5.43 7.20
C LEU A 184 11.27 6.44 6.28
N CYS A 185 10.36 5.97 5.44
CA CYS A 185 9.49 6.75 4.58
C CYS A 185 8.09 6.98 5.18
N HIS A 186 7.83 6.47 6.39
CA HIS A 186 6.52 6.42 7.06
C HIS A 186 5.43 5.67 6.28
N MET A 187 5.81 4.84 5.30
CA MET A 187 4.87 3.99 4.55
C MET A 187 4.67 2.69 5.32
N MET A 188 3.46 2.48 5.85
CA MET A 188 3.19 1.40 6.81
C MET A 188 2.49 0.18 6.20
N TRP A 189 2.00 0.28 4.96
CA TRP A 189 1.30 -0.80 4.27
C TRP A 189 1.95 -1.10 2.92
N ASN A 190 2.45 -2.32 2.77
CA ASN A 190 3.09 -2.79 1.55
C ASN A 190 2.16 -3.74 0.79
N PHE A 191 1.93 -3.46 -0.49
CA PHE A 191 1.20 -4.31 -1.43
C PHE A 191 2.06 -5.51 -1.88
N SER A 192 2.50 -6.35 -0.95
CA SER A 192 3.43 -7.46 -1.19
C SER A 192 3.28 -8.54 -0.10
N PRO A 193 3.51 -9.84 -0.39
CA PRO A 193 4.03 -10.41 -1.64
C PRO A 193 2.98 -10.75 -2.70
N CYS A 194 3.43 -10.78 -3.96
CA CYS A 194 2.72 -11.47 -5.05
C CYS A 194 2.95 -12.98 -4.94
N VAL A 195 1.87 -13.76 -4.84
CA VAL A 195 1.89 -15.22 -4.67
C VAL A 195 1.33 -15.96 -5.89
N ALA A 196 1.27 -15.29 -7.04
CA ALA A 196 0.78 -15.86 -8.29
C ALA A 196 1.59 -17.09 -8.71
N GLN A 197 0.92 -18.14 -9.19
CA GLN A 197 1.55 -19.25 -9.90
C GLN A 197 1.69 -18.89 -11.37
N SER A 198 2.90 -18.59 -11.84
CA SER A 198 3.10 -18.25 -13.25
C SER A 198 3.21 -19.52 -14.11
N VAL A 199 2.10 -19.92 -14.74
CA VAL A 199 2.06 -21.12 -15.62
C VAL A 199 2.33 -20.82 -17.09
N ASP A 200 2.19 -19.57 -17.51
CA ASP A 200 2.46 -19.11 -18.88
C ASP A 200 3.40 -17.90 -18.88
N PRO A 201 4.66 -18.04 -19.33
CA PRO A 201 5.65 -16.97 -19.29
C PRO A 201 5.36 -15.81 -20.26
N ARG A 202 4.31 -15.91 -21.08
CA ARG A 202 3.81 -14.78 -21.88
C ARG A 202 3.08 -13.75 -21.02
N TRP A 203 2.70 -14.11 -19.79
CA TRP A 203 2.06 -13.19 -18.85
C TRP A 203 3.04 -12.08 -18.45
N GLY A 204 2.62 -10.83 -18.59
CA GLY A 204 3.48 -9.66 -18.38
C GLY A 204 4.04 -9.56 -16.96
N ARG A 205 3.39 -10.19 -15.98
CA ARG A 205 3.76 -10.19 -14.56
C ARG A 205 4.48 -11.47 -14.12
N THR A 206 4.94 -12.29 -15.06
CA THR A 206 5.71 -13.52 -14.77
C THR A 206 6.88 -13.28 -13.81
N TYR A 207 7.55 -12.13 -13.89
CA TYR A 207 8.67 -11.79 -13.02
C TYR A 207 8.27 -11.51 -11.56
N GLU A 208 7.00 -11.17 -11.31
CA GLU A 208 6.45 -10.93 -9.97
C GLU A 208 6.08 -12.23 -9.24
N SER A 209 6.10 -13.36 -9.94
CA SER A 209 5.92 -14.68 -9.33
C SER A 209 7.27 -15.27 -8.89
N TYR A 210 7.27 -16.02 -7.79
CA TYR A 210 8.42 -16.84 -7.38
C TYR A 210 8.65 -18.06 -8.29
N GLY A 211 7.74 -18.37 -9.22
CA GLY A 211 7.90 -19.45 -10.19
C GLY A 211 6.57 -20.10 -10.59
N SER A 212 6.62 -21.36 -10.99
CA SER A 212 5.42 -22.15 -11.33
C SER A 212 5.09 -23.23 -10.31
N ASP A 213 5.96 -23.43 -9.31
CA ASP A 213 5.85 -24.47 -8.28
C ASP A 213 5.24 -23.90 -6.99
N LEU A 214 4.08 -24.42 -6.59
CA LEU A 214 3.31 -23.88 -5.45
C LEU A 214 4.04 -24.07 -4.12
N ASP A 215 4.83 -25.13 -3.94
CA ASP A 215 5.62 -25.34 -2.72
C ASP A 215 6.68 -24.25 -2.57
N THR A 216 7.40 -23.94 -3.65
CA THR A 216 8.40 -22.85 -3.68
C THR A 216 7.74 -21.50 -3.46
N ILE A 217 6.62 -21.21 -4.15
CA ILE A 217 5.88 -19.96 -3.98
C ILE A 217 5.43 -19.80 -2.53
N THR A 218 4.78 -20.83 -1.97
CA THR A 218 4.28 -20.82 -0.58
C THR A 218 5.41 -20.54 0.39
N LYS A 219 6.47 -21.36 0.35
CA LYS A 219 7.61 -21.25 1.26
C LYS A 219 8.25 -19.86 1.24
N LEU A 220 8.60 -19.34 0.07
CA LEU A 220 9.33 -18.08 -0.05
C LEU A 220 8.46 -16.87 0.24
N SER A 221 7.23 -16.85 -0.27
CA SER A 221 6.31 -15.74 0.00
C SER A 221 5.91 -15.69 1.48
N THR A 222 5.67 -16.83 2.13
CA THR A 222 5.38 -16.88 3.57
C THR A 222 6.55 -16.35 4.40
N ALA A 223 7.79 -16.68 4.04
CA ALA A 223 8.98 -16.16 4.73
C ALA A 223 9.11 -14.64 4.55
N TYR A 224 8.92 -14.13 3.34
CA TYR A 224 8.91 -12.69 3.07
C TYR A 224 7.80 -11.96 3.85
N THR A 225 6.57 -12.50 3.87
CA THR A 225 5.45 -11.96 4.66
C THR A 225 5.78 -11.87 6.14
N LYS A 226 6.36 -12.93 6.73
CA LYS A 226 6.83 -12.88 8.12
C LYS A 226 7.88 -11.80 8.34
N GLY A 227 8.83 -11.65 7.42
CA GLY A 227 9.83 -10.59 7.47
C GLY A 227 9.22 -9.19 7.49
N LEU A 228 8.20 -8.94 6.65
CA LEU A 228 7.47 -7.66 6.66
C LEU A 228 6.75 -7.41 8.00
N ILE A 229 6.05 -8.42 8.52
CA ILE A 229 5.26 -8.34 9.75
C ILE A 229 6.16 -8.14 10.98
N ASP A 230 7.22 -8.93 11.10
CA ASP A 230 8.21 -8.81 12.18
C ASP A 230 8.96 -7.47 12.10
N GLY A 231 9.12 -6.93 10.89
CA GLY A 231 9.59 -5.58 10.63
C GLY A 231 8.58 -4.48 10.97
N GLY A 232 7.34 -4.81 11.29
CA GLY A 232 6.29 -3.87 11.71
C GLY A 232 5.50 -3.22 10.57
N LEU A 233 5.47 -3.85 9.38
CA LEU A 233 4.57 -3.44 8.30
C LEU A 233 3.28 -4.26 8.26
N VAL A 234 2.25 -3.64 7.68
CA VAL A 234 1.05 -4.31 7.19
C VAL A 234 1.41 -4.94 5.83
N ALA A 235 1.31 -6.27 5.73
CA ALA A 235 1.56 -7.01 4.51
C ALA A 235 0.28 -7.24 3.71
N CYS A 236 0.41 -7.44 2.39
CA CYS A 236 -0.70 -7.64 1.48
C CYS A 236 -0.39 -8.78 0.50
N THR A 237 -1.01 -9.93 0.72
CA THR A 237 -0.92 -11.03 -0.24
C THR A 237 -1.73 -10.69 -1.49
N LYS A 238 -1.12 -10.85 -2.68
CA LYS A 238 -1.79 -10.51 -3.94
C LYS A 238 -1.49 -11.49 -5.09
N HIS A 239 -2.33 -11.56 -6.11
CA HIS A 239 -3.70 -11.03 -6.16
C HIS A 239 -4.66 -12.21 -6.09
N TYR A 240 -5.63 -12.17 -5.17
CA TYR A 240 -6.55 -13.26 -4.89
C TYR A 240 -7.65 -13.39 -5.96
N PHE A 241 -7.74 -14.47 -6.72
CA PHE A 241 -6.68 -15.45 -7.01
C PHE A 241 -6.76 -15.94 -8.46
N GLY A 242 -5.75 -16.69 -8.90
CA GLY A 242 -5.65 -17.24 -10.27
C GLY A 242 -5.10 -16.26 -11.32
N ASP A 243 -4.55 -15.11 -10.90
CA ASP A 243 -3.94 -14.11 -11.79
C ASP A 243 -2.84 -14.67 -12.69
N GLY A 244 -2.01 -15.58 -12.18
CA GLY A 244 -0.95 -16.25 -12.94
C GLY A 244 -1.42 -17.42 -13.83
N ASN A 245 -2.68 -17.84 -13.72
CA ASN A 245 -3.25 -19.04 -14.36
C ASN A 245 -4.22 -18.73 -15.51
N VAL A 246 -4.27 -17.46 -15.95
CA VAL A 246 -5.16 -16.99 -17.00
C VAL A 246 -4.81 -17.57 -18.37
N VAL A 247 -5.84 -17.87 -19.17
CA VAL A 247 -5.66 -18.52 -20.48
C VAL A 247 -5.32 -17.49 -21.56
N TYR A 248 -4.30 -17.76 -22.38
CA TYR A 248 -3.99 -16.92 -23.53
C TYR A 248 -5.21 -16.74 -24.45
N GLY A 249 -5.46 -15.50 -24.84
CA GLY A 249 -6.63 -15.06 -25.62
C GLY A 249 -7.78 -14.53 -24.77
N THR A 250 -7.75 -14.73 -23.45
CA THR A 250 -8.81 -14.27 -22.53
C THR A 250 -8.51 -12.93 -21.86
N GLY A 251 -7.32 -12.37 -22.07
CA GLY A 251 -6.88 -11.11 -21.47
C GLY A 251 -7.86 -9.96 -21.67
N GLU A 252 -7.81 -8.99 -20.76
CA GLU A 252 -8.75 -7.87 -20.76
C GLU A 252 -8.66 -7.05 -22.05
N GLN A 253 -9.82 -6.72 -22.59
CA GLN A 253 -9.94 -5.93 -23.81
C GLN A 253 -10.22 -4.47 -23.41
N GLY A 254 -9.38 -3.55 -23.87
CA GLY A 254 -9.53 -2.11 -23.62
C GLY A 254 -8.75 -1.28 -24.64
N GLU A 255 -8.23 -0.13 -24.21
CA GLU A 255 -7.38 0.72 -25.05
C GLU A 255 -6.11 -0.01 -25.53
N THR A 256 -5.58 -0.90 -24.69
CA THR A 256 -4.55 -1.84 -25.07
C THR A 256 -5.15 -3.25 -25.12
N LYS A 257 -4.82 -3.99 -26.18
CA LYS A 257 -5.26 -5.38 -26.30
C LYS A 257 -4.35 -6.27 -25.46
N MET A 258 -4.78 -6.59 -24.24
CA MET A 258 -4.09 -7.59 -23.43
C MET A 258 -4.49 -8.98 -23.94
N LEU A 259 -3.50 -9.79 -24.29
CA LEU A 259 -3.74 -11.16 -24.77
C LEU A 259 -3.83 -12.17 -23.64
N ILE A 260 -3.38 -11.83 -22.43
CA ILE A 260 -3.29 -12.77 -21.31
C ILE A 260 -3.61 -12.09 -19.99
N ASP A 261 -2.98 -10.95 -19.70
CA ASP A 261 -3.14 -10.26 -18.43
C ASP A 261 -4.61 -9.88 -18.15
N ARG A 262 -5.01 -9.99 -16.88
CA ARG A 262 -6.39 -9.76 -16.40
C ARG A 262 -7.44 -10.64 -17.08
N GLY A 263 -7.01 -11.78 -17.64
CA GLY A 263 -7.86 -12.73 -18.35
C GLY A 263 -8.69 -13.63 -17.44
N ASP A 264 -9.08 -14.77 -17.97
CA ASP A 264 -9.90 -15.78 -17.30
C ASP A 264 -9.04 -17.01 -16.96
N ALA A 265 -8.95 -17.33 -15.68
CA ALA A 265 -8.34 -18.55 -15.19
C ALA A 265 -9.40 -19.67 -15.22
N GLN A 266 -9.15 -20.68 -16.04
CA GLN A 266 -10.07 -21.79 -16.25
C GLN A 266 -9.55 -23.01 -15.49
N LEU A 267 -9.97 -23.15 -14.24
CA LEU A 267 -9.38 -24.07 -13.27
C LEU A 267 -10.40 -25.11 -12.82
N SER A 268 -9.92 -26.33 -12.60
CA SER A 268 -10.64 -27.38 -11.89
C SER A 268 -10.70 -27.13 -10.38
N ASP A 269 -11.63 -27.80 -9.70
CA ASP A 269 -11.76 -27.70 -8.23
C ASP A 269 -10.46 -28.09 -7.51
N ASP A 270 -9.75 -29.11 -8.00
CA ASP A 270 -8.46 -29.55 -7.43
C ASP A 270 -7.38 -28.46 -7.60
N GLU A 271 -7.31 -27.80 -8.76
CA GLU A 271 -6.36 -26.70 -8.98
C GLU A 271 -6.69 -25.48 -8.11
N ILE A 272 -7.98 -25.17 -7.95
CA ILE A 272 -8.45 -24.12 -7.05
C ILE A 272 -8.03 -24.40 -5.61
N GLU A 273 -8.24 -25.63 -5.13
CA GLU A 273 -7.88 -26.02 -3.77
C GLU A 273 -6.37 -25.89 -3.52
N GLU A 274 -5.52 -26.27 -4.48
CA GLU A 274 -4.07 -26.09 -4.36
C GLU A 274 -3.67 -24.60 -4.31
N LEU A 275 -4.32 -23.72 -5.08
CA LEU A 275 -4.07 -22.28 -4.99
C LEU A 275 -4.54 -21.71 -3.64
N LEU A 276 -5.69 -22.15 -3.13
CA LEU A 276 -6.21 -21.68 -1.83
C LEU A 276 -5.27 -22.03 -0.67
N LYS A 277 -4.56 -23.17 -0.72
CA LYS A 277 -3.53 -23.53 0.28
C LYS A 277 -2.41 -22.50 0.38
N VAL A 278 -2.03 -21.86 -0.74
CA VAL A 278 -1.02 -20.78 -0.74
C VAL A 278 -1.53 -19.61 0.10
N TYR A 279 -2.79 -19.21 -0.08
CA TYR A 279 -3.42 -18.14 0.70
C TYR A 279 -3.64 -18.52 2.16
N GLN A 280 -4.00 -19.77 2.45
CA GLN A 280 -4.09 -20.27 3.83
C GLN A 280 -2.74 -20.13 4.54
N ALA A 281 -1.63 -20.47 3.88
CA ALA A 281 -0.30 -20.29 4.48
C ALA A 281 0.05 -18.82 4.76
N GLN A 282 -0.47 -17.87 3.99
CA GLN A 282 -0.31 -16.43 4.26
C GLN A 282 -1.18 -15.98 5.45
N ILE A 283 -2.42 -16.47 5.53
CA ILE A 283 -3.32 -16.22 6.66
C ILE A 283 -2.72 -16.77 7.95
N ASP A 284 -2.22 -18.01 7.93
CA ASP A 284 -1.55 -18.66 9.06
C ASP A 284 -0.27 -17.92 9.48
N ALA A 285 0.38 -17.22 8.54
CA ALA A 285 1.53 -16.36 8.81
C ALA A 285 1.16 -14.97 9.35
N GLY A 286 -0.13 -14.64 9.42
CA GLY A 286 -0.64 -13.39 9.98
C GLY A 286 -0.74 -12.23 9.00
N VAL A 287 -0.82 -12.49 7.68
CA VAL A 287 -1.04 -11.42 6.70
C VAL A 287 -2.28 -10.60 7.07
N GLN A 288 -2.16 -9.27 7.01
CA GLN A 288 -3.24 -8.38 7.45
C GLN A 288 -4.16 -7.91 6.33
N THR A 289 -3.72 -8.00 5.07
CA THR A 289 -4.52 -7.59 3.92
C THR A 289 -4.39 -8.58 2.76
N ILE A 290 -5.44 -8.68 1.95
CA ILE A 290 -5.46 -9.46 0.71
C ILE A 290 -6.01 -8.57 -0.41
N MET A 291 -5.27 -8.47 -1.52
CA MET A 291 -5.69 -7.72 -2.69
C MET A 291 -6.36 -8.64 -3.71
N ILE A 292 -7.54 -8.28 -4.19
CA ILE A 292 -8.30 -9.09 -5.16
C ILE A 292 -7.73 -8.93 -6.57
N SER A 293 -7.65 -10.05 -7.31
CA SER A 293 -7.17 -10.12 -8.70
C SER A 293 -8.11 -9.42 -9.69
N HIS A 294 -7.54 -8.74 -10.68
CA HIS A 294 -8.28 -8.26 -11.86
C HIS A 294 -8.94 -9.38 -12.68
N SER A 295 -8.38 -10.58 -12.60
CA SER A 295 -8.76 -11.71 -13.44
C SER A 295 -10.16 -12.23 -13.12
N SER A 296 -10.68 -13.02 -14.05
CA SER A 296 -11.82 -13.90 -13.77
C SER A 296 -11.34 -15.28 -13.33
N LEU A 297 -12.17 -15.95 -12.53
CA LEU A 297 -12.08 -17.38 -12.28
C LEU A 297 -13.31 -18.05 -12.87
N ASN A 298 -13.11 -18.97 -13.81
CA ASN A 298 -14.16 -19.71 -14.49
C ASN A 298 -15.31 -18.81 -15.02
N GLY A 299 -14.94 -17.65 -15.58
CA GLY A 299 -15.84 -16.68 -16.18
C GLY A 299 -16.42 -15.62 -15.24
N VAL A 300 -16.17 -15.70 -13.92
CA VAL A 300 -16.64 -14.70 -12.94
C VAL A 300 -15.49 -13.79 -12.52
N LYS A 301 -15.65 -12.46 -12.65
CA LYS A 301 -14.64 -11.49 -12.23
C LYS A 301 -14.41 -11.59 -10.72
N MET A 302 -13.15 -11.66 -10.29
CA MET A 302 -12.83 -11.87 -8.88
C MET A 302 -13.37 -10.76 -7.98
N HIS A 303 -13.41 -9.50 -8.44
CA HIS A 303 -14.02 -8.37 -7.70
C HIS A 303 -15.53 -8.45 -7.48
N GLU A 304 -16.23 -9.40 -8.10
CA GLU A 304 -17.65 -9.67 -7.82
C GLU A 304 -17.88 -11.15 -7.45
N ASN A 305 -16.79 -11.89 -7.19
CA ASN A 305 -16.85 -13.31 -6.90
C ASN A 305 -17.06 -13.57 -5.40
N LYS A 306 -18.30 -13.34 -4.96
CA LYS A 306 -18.72 -13.49 -3.55
C LYS A 306 -18.34 -14.82 -2.93
N GLU A 307 -18.46 -15.91 -3.70
CA GLU A 307 -18.17 -17.27 -3.22
C GLU A 307 -16.75 -17.36 -2.67
N TYR A 308 -15.76 -16.87 -3.44
CA TYR A 308 -14.36 -16.96 -3.05
C TYR A 308 -13.91 -15.81 -2.15
N ILE A 309 -14.46 -14.60 -2.32
CA ILE A 309 -14.17 -13.48 -1.41
C ILE A 309 -14.62 -13.84 0.02
N MET A 310 -15.87 -14.31 0.18
CA MET A 310 -16.37 -14.69 1.50
C MET A 310 -15.73 -15.97 2.03
N LYS A 311 -15.25 -16.88 1.17
CA LYS A 311 -14.47 -18.05 1.62
C LYS A 311 -13.25 -17.66 2.47
N LEU A 312 -12.57 -16.56 2.15
CA LEU A 312 -11.48 -16.04 2.99
C LEU A 312 -11.95 -15.80 4.44
N LYS A 313 -13.15 -15.22 4.59
CA LYS A 313 -13.73 -14.84 5.87
C LYS A 313 -14.38 -16.02 6.60
N ASP A 314 -15.30 -16.70 5.93
CA ASP A 314 -16.22 -17.66 6.53
C ASP A 314 -15.57 -19.04 6.74
N GLU A 315 -14.58 -19.39 5.92
CA GLU A 315 -13.98 -20.74 5.92
C GLU A 315 -12.49 -20.73 6.27
N MET A 316 -11.71 -19.76 5.76
CA MET A 316 -10.25 -19.72 5.92
C MET A 316 -9.79 -18.91 7.15
N GLY A 317 -10.71 -18.24 7.84
CA GLY A 317 -10.44 -17.52 9.08
C GLY A 317 -9.65 -16.21 8.91
N PHE A 318 -9.68 -15.58 7.74
CA PHE A 318 -8.98 -14.32 7.50
C PHE A 318 -9.65 -13.14 8.23
N GLU A 319 -9.00 -12.63 9.28
CA GLU A 319 -9.52 -11.51 10.10
C GLU A 319 -9.13 -10.12 9.59
N GLY A 320 -8.20 -10.03 8.64
CA GLY A 320 -7.71 -8.77 8.04
C GLY A 320 -8.73 -8.06 7.15
N PHE A 321 -8.33 -7.11 6.31
CA PHE A 321 -9.26 -6.48 5.35
C PHE A 321 -8.88 -6.75 3.89
N ILE A 322 -9.89 -6.74 3.03
CA ILE A 322 -9.77 -7.04 1.61
C ILE A 322 -9.74 -5.72 0.84
N VAL A 323 -8.76 -5.57 -0.05
CA VAL A 323 -8.59 -4.38 -0.88
C VAL A 323 -8.80 -4.73 -2.36
N SER A 324 -9.41 -3.82 -3.13
CA SER A 324 -9.49 -3.98 -4.58
C SER A 324 -8.16 -3.57 -5.25
N ASP A 325 -7.76 -4.25 -6.32
CA ASP A 325 -6.73 -3.75 -7.22
C ASP A 325 -7.21 -2.50 -8.00
N TRP A 326 -6.27 -1.80 -8.63
CA TRP A 326 -6.42 -0.46 -9.20
C TRP A 326 -7.52 -0.37 -10.25
N GLY A 327 -8.62 0.29 -9.89
CA GLY A 327 -9.75 0.54 -10.79
C GLY A 327 -10.60 -0.70 -11.11
N SER A 328 -10.31 -1.86 -10.50
CA SER A 328 -10.95 -3.13 -10.85
C SER A 328 -12.44 -3.18 -10.61
N VAL A 329 -12.95 -2.41 -9.65
CA VAL A 329 -14.39 -2.28 -9.39
C VAL A 329 -15.12 -1.90 -10.68
N GLN A 330 -14.53 -1.05 -11.51
CA GLN A 330 -15.11 -0.57 -12.78
C GLN A 330 -15.23 -1.65 -13.86
N HIS A 331 -14.69 -2.84 -13.61
CA HIS A 331 -14.64 -3.97 -14.54
C HIS A 331 -15.58 -5.12 -14.12
N THR A 332 -16.38 -4.90 -13.08
CA THR A 332 -17.47 -5.81 -12.69
C THR A 332 -18.68 -5.66 -13.62
N SER A 333 -19.61 -6.62 -13.56
CA SER A 333 -20.74 -6.78 -14.49
C SER A 333 -21.80 -5.68 -14.47
N GLY A 334 -21.75 -4.74 -13.52
CA GLY A 334 -22.70 -3.64 -13.39
C GLY A 334 -22.70 -2.71 -14.62
N ALA A 335 -23.87 -2.23 -15.02
CA ALA A 335 -24.02 -1.35 -16.19
C ALA A 335 -23.65 0.11 -15.87
N THR A 336 -23.63 0.48 -14.59
CA THR A 336 -23.21 1.79 -14.10
C THR A 336 -22.16 1.65 -13.02
N TYR A 337 -21.34 2.68 -12.82
CA TYR A 337 -20.36 2.69 -11.73
C TYR A 337 -20.98 2.45 -10.35
N LYS A 338 -22.20 2.95 -10.13
CA LYS A 338 -22.95 2.68 -8.90
C LYS A 338 -23.23 1.19 -8.71
N GLU A 339 -23.71 0.51 -9.74
CA GLU A 339 -23.98 -0.94 -9.69
C GLU A 339 -22.68 -1.73 -9.51
N GLN A 340 -21.60 -1.30 -10.14
CA GLN A 340 -20.28 -1.92 -10.02
C GLN A 340 -19.73 -1.83 -8.58
N VAL A 341 -19.87 -0.66 -7.94
CA VAL A 341 -19.54 -0.48 -6.52
C VAL A 341 -20.42 -1.37 -5.64
N ILE A 342 -21.73 -1.41 -5.89
CA ILE A 342 -22.67 -2.28 -5.13
C ILE A 342 -22.26 -3.75 -5.26
N ASN A 343 -21.95 -4.22 -6.47
CA ASN A 343 -21.55 -5.61 -6.70
C ASN A 343 -20.26 -5.93 -5.94
N SER A 344 -19.26 -5.04 -6.03
CA SER A 344 -17.94 -5.28 -5.41
C SER A 344 -17.96 -5.22 -3.89
N VAL A 345 -18.75 -4.32 -3.30
CA VAL A 345 -18.85 -4.18 -1.84
C VAL A 345 -19.70 -5.31 -1.22
N ASN A 346 -20.70 -5.83 -1.95
CA ASN A 346 -21.56 -6.91 -1.46
C ASN A 346 -20.98 -8.31 -1.65
N ALA A 347 -19.98 -8.44 -2.52
CA ALA A 347 -19.24 -9.68 -2.76
C ALA A 347 -18.34 -10.00 -1.57
#